data_AF-A0A3A3AA35-F1
#
_entry.id   AF-A0A3A3AA35-F1
#
_cell.length_a   1.000
_cell.length_b   1.000
_cell.length_c   1.000
_cell.angle_alpha   90.00
_cell.angle_beta   90.00
_cell.angle_gamma   90.00
#
_symmetry.space_group_name_H-M   'P 1'
#
loop_
_entity.id
_entity.type
_entity.pdbx_description
1 polymer ?
#
loop_
_entity_poly.entity_id
_entity_poly.type
_entity_poly.pdbx_seq_one_letter_code
_entity_poly.pdbx_strand_id
1 'polypeptide(L)'
;MPSGELSTRTIVQHALTSGKQVFIPYIHDIESSATQKKTSIMDMLALGSMDEFESLERDKWGIPSLQPTQVANKPNCLGGHGVSTATTKGPHGLDLIVMPGMAFDQKLRRLGHGKGYYDHFLTRYWEKEQNNNAATPKMPFLVALCLQEQMLAATEEIPVTDHDWPIDAIITGEGRLLVHQR
;
A
#
# COMPACT_ATOMS: atom_id res chain seq x y z
N MET A 1 -13.75 9.41 5.90
CA MET A 1 -13.15 8.17 6.43
C MET A 1 -11.96 8.34 7.40
N PRO A 2 -11.46 9.52 7.82
CA PRO A 2 -10.17 9.58 8.51
C PRO A 2 -10.19 9.24 10.02
N SER A 3 -11.30 8.82 10.61
CA SER A 3 -11.43 8.66 12.07
C SER A 3 -11.18 7.25 12.60
N GLY A 4 -10.98 6.25 11.72
CA GLY A 4 -10.87 4.83 12.10
C GLY A 4 -9.48 4.21 11.89
N GLU A 5 -8.49 5.00 11.48
CA GLU A 5 -7.14 4.52 11.18
C GLU A 5 -6.09 5.24 12.04
N LEU A 6 -4.99 4.54 12.35
CA LEU A 6 -3.86 5.10 13.06
C LEU A 6 -3.18 6.20 12.23
N SER A 7 -2.78 7.28 12.89
CA SER A 7 -1.96 8.30 12.24
C SER A 7 -0.57 7.75 11.93
N THR A 8 -0.18 7.78 10.65
CA THR A 8 1.14 7.38 10.19
C THR A 8 2.12 8.55 10.05
N ARG A 9 1.71 9.77 10.40
CA ARG A 9 2.53 10.99 10.21
C ARG A 9 3.92 10.89 10.85
N THR A 10 4.01 10.42 12.09
CA THR A 10 5.29 10.29 12.81
C THR A 10 6.19 9.22 12.20
N ILE A 11 5.60 8.16 11.63
CA ILE A 11 6.32 7.10 10.94
C ILE A 11 6.93 7.64 9.65
N VAL A 12 6.15 8.40 8.86
CA VAL A 12 6.61 9.07 7.63
C VAL A 12 7.75 10.03 7.95
N GLN A 13 7.57 10.90 8.95
CA GLN A 13 8.60 11.84 9.41
C GLN A 13 9.90 11.11 9.77
N HIS A 14 9.81 10.07 10.60
CA HIS A 14 10.96 9.30 11.05
C HIS A 14 11.68 8.61 9.89
N ALA A 15 10.93 7.99 8.98
CA ALA A 15 11.48 7.30 7.81
C ALA A 15 12.28 8.26 6.92
N LEU A 16 11.71 9.42 6.59
CA LEU A 16 12.38 10.44 5.79
C LEU A 16 13.64 10.98 6.49
N THR A 17 13.57 11.30 7.78
CA THR A 17 14.75 11.79 8.54
C THR A 17 15.84 10.73 8.71
N SER A 18 15.47 9.45 8.62
CA SER A 18 16.41 8.32 8.66
C SER A 18 17.01 8.00 7.29
N GLY A 19 16.75 8.82 6.26
CA GLY A 19 17.26 8.62 4.90
C GLY A 19 16.58 7.49 4.14
N LYS A 20 15.40 7.02 4.58
CA LYS A 20 14.62 6.03 3.83
C LYS A 20 13.84 6.71 2.71
N GLN A 21 13.63 5.98 1.61
CA GLN A 21 12.68 6.37 0.58
C GLN A 21 11.27 6.02 1.05
N VAL A 22 10.35 6.99 0.99
CA VAL A 22 8.94 6.79 1.35
C VAL A 22 8.10 6.89 0.10
N PHE A 23 7.17 5.95 -0.09
CA PHE A 23 6.20 5.98 -1.18
C PHE A 23 4.79 6.01 -0.60
N ILE A 24 3.92 6.82 -1.18
CA ILE A 24 2.52 6.97 -0.78
C ILE A 24 1.57 6.51 -1.90
N PRO A 25 0.38 6.00 -1.57
CA PRO A 25 -0.58 5.57 -2.57
C PRO A 25 -1.14 6.76 -3.36
N TYR A 26 -1.21 6.60 -4.67
CA TYR A 26 -1.87 7.49 -5.60
C TYR A 26 -2.91 6.69 -6.40
N ILE A 27 -4.19 7.01 -6.18
CA ILE A 27 -5.31 6.35 -6.84
C ILE A 27 -5.70 7.16 -8.08
N HIS A 28 -5.78 6.49 -9.23
CA HIS A 28 -6.15 7.11 -10.50
C HIS A 28 -6.94 6.16 -11.38
N ASP A 29 -7.67 6.72 -12.34
CA ASP A 29 -8.50 5.94 -13.27
C ASP A 29 -7.72 5.64 -14.55
N ILE A 30 -7.73 4.37 -14.94
CA ILE A 30 -7.27 3.91 -16.25
C ILE A 30 -8.47 3.52 -17.12
N GLU A 31 -8.36 3.79 -18.41
CA GLU A 31 -9.33 3.33 -19.40
C GLU A 31 -8.89 1.99 -19.98
N SER A 32 -9.73 0.97 -19.82
CA SER A 32 -9.50 -0.30 -20.50
C SER A 32 -9.89 -0.18 -21.97
N SER A 33 -8.93 -0.39 -22.87
CA SER A 33 -9.16 -0.42 -24.32
C SER A 33 -10.14 -1.52 -24.75
N ALA A 34 -10.31 -2.58 -23.95
CA ALA A 34 -11.17 -3.71 -24.25
C ALA A 34 -12.65 -3.49 -23.91
N THR A 35 -12.97 -2.64 -22.93
CA THR A 35 -14.35 -2.49 -22.42
C THR A 35 -14.84 -1.04 -22.35
N GLN A 36 -13.99 -0.06 -22.67
CA GLN A 36 -14.21 1.38 -22.46
C GLN A 36 -14.64 1.75 -21.02
N LYS A 37 -14.46 0.83 -20.07
CA LYS A 37 -14.81 1.02 -18.67
C LYS A 37 -13.60 1.62 -17.95
N LYS A 38 -13.84 2.69 -17.19
CA LYS A 38 -12.86 3.24 -16.26
C LYS A 38 -12.70 2.31 -15.07
N THR A 39 -11.46 1.88 -14.83
CA THR A 39 -11.08 1.12 -13.65
C THR A 39 -10.15 1.97 -12.83
N SER A 40 -10.45 2.13 -11.54
CA SER A 40 -9.55 2.84 -10.62
C SER A 40 -8.48 1.89 -10.13
N ILE A 41 -7.23 2.33 -10.17
CA ILE A 41 -6.06 1.56 -9.71
C ILE A 41 -5.20 2.41 -8.78
N MET A 42 -4.27 1.74 -8.09
CA MET A 42 -3.31 2.38 -7.20
C MET A 42 -1.88 2.21 -7.74
N ASP A 43 -1.11 3.28 -7.71
CA ASP A 43 0.36 3.26 -7.81
C ASP A 43 0.95 3.82 -6.52
N MET A 44 2.20 3.49 -6.20
CA MET A 44 2.90 4.04 -5.03
C MET A 44 4.03 4.95 -5.52
N LEU A 45 3.92 6.24 -5.18
CA LEU A 45 4.79 7.31 -5.69
C LEU A 45 5.64 7.90 -4.58
N ALA A 46 6.88 8.22 -4.89
CA ALA A 46 7.83 8.70 -3.89
C ALA A 46 7.43 10.05 -3.32
N LEU A 47 7.45 10.15 -2.01
CA LEU A 47 7.33 11.39 -1.25
C LEU A 47 8.71 11.99 -1.05
N GLY A 48 8.90 13.25 -1.43
CA GLY A 48 10.22 13.89 -1.44
C GLY A 48 10.62 14.50 -0.10
N SER A 49 9.65 14.95 0.70
CA SER A 49 9.90 15.60 1.99
C SER A 49 8.66 15.61 2.88
N MET A 50 8.85 16.01 4.14
CA MET A 50 7.75 16.29 5.05
C MET A 50 6.98 17.55 4.68
N ASP A 51 7.64 18.58 4.14
CA ASP A 51 6.95 19.77 3.63
C ASP A 51 5.98 19.38 2.51
N GLU A 52 6.38 18.47 1.62
CA GLU A 52 5.48 17.94 0.61
C GLU A 52 4.30 17.20 1.25
N PHE A 53 4.57 16.31 2.22
CA PHE A 53 3.52 15.55 2.92
C PHE A 53 2.48 16.44 3.60
N GLU A 54 2.94 17.51 4.24
CA GLU A 54 2.08 18.45 4.95
C GLU A 54 1.32 19.39 4.01
N SER A 55 1.85 19.60 2.79
CA SER A 55 1.19 20.36 1.73
C SER A 55 0.11 19.57 0.97
N LEU A 56 -0.01 18.26 1.20
CA LEU A 56 -0.97 17.41 0.47
C LEU A 56 -2.42 17.84 0.74
N GLU A 57 -3.15 18.07 -0.34
CA GLU A 57 -4.58 18.33 -0.28
C GLU A 57 -5.36 17.03 -0.06
N ARG A 58 -6.50 17.14 0.62
CA ARG A 58 -7.36 15.99 0.88
C ARG A 58 -8.23 15.68 -0.33
N ASP A 59 -8.30 14.41 -0.71
CA ASP A 59 -9.19 13.93 -1.75
C ASP A 59 -10.66 13.88 -1.31
N LYS A 60 -11.53 13.32 -2.17
CA LYS A 60 -12.98 13.15 -1.89
C LYS A 60 -13.29 12.29 -0.66
N TRP A 61 -12.33 11.50 -0.17
CA TRP A 61 -12.44 10.65 1.02
C TRP A 61 -11.86 11.28 2.28
N GLY A 62 -11.22 12.45 2.13
CA GLY A 62 -10.52 13.16 3.18
C GLY A 62 -9.07 12.70 3.35
N ILE A 63 -8.50 11.93 2.43
CA ILE A 63 -7.15 11.36 2.51
C ILE A 63 -6.16 12.33 1.84
N PRO A 64 -5.06 12.74 2.50
CA PRO A 64 -4.01 13.54 1.86
C PRO A 64 -3.41 12.77 0.67
N SER A 65 -3.43 13.38 -0.52
CA SER A 65 -2.99 12.72 -1.76
C SER A 65 -2.30 13.69 -2.72
N LEU A 66 -1.47 13.14 -3.60
CA LEU A 66 -0.83 13.91 -4.67
C LEU A 66 -1.87 14.43 -5.65
N GLN A 67 -1.70 15.66 -6.11
CA GLN A 67 -2.48 16.22 -7.21
C GLN A 67 -1.91 15.74 -8.56
N PRO A 68 -2.75 15.62 -9.61
CA PRO A 68 -2.29 15.17 -10.93
C PRO A 68 -1.09 15.96 -11.49
N THR A 69 -1.00 17.25 -11.17
CA THR A 69 0.10 18.14 -11.56
C THR A 69 1.44 17.77 -10.91
N GLN A 70 1.42 17.06 -9.78
CA GLN A 70 2.60 16.67 -9.02
C GLN A 70 3.14 15.29 -9.44
N VAL A 71 2.38 14.50 -10.20
CA VAL A 71 2.64 13.07 -10.40
C VAL A 71 3.73 12.78 -11.43
N ALA A 72 3.77 13.50 -12.55
CA ALA A 72 4.55 13.12 -13.73
C ALA A 72 6.06 12.84 -13.44
N ASN A 73 6.66 13.59 -12.52
CA ASN A 73 8.08 13.48 -12.18
C ASN A 73 8.35 12.69 -10.89
N LYS A 74 7.35 12.00 -10.34
CA LYS A 74 7.51 11.25 -9.09
C LYS A 74 8.01 9.84 -9.36
N PRO A 75 9.14 9.41 -8.76
CA PRO A 75 9.57 8.03 -8.86
C PRO A 75 8.45 7.08 -8.45
N ASN A 76 8.22 6.04 -9.26
CA ASN A 76 7.21 5.02 -8.99
C ASN A 76 7.92 3.75 -8.50
N CYS A 77 7.38 3.12 -7.45
CA CYS A 77 7.98 1.92 -6.89
C CYS A 77 7.99 0.71 -7.86
N LEU A 78 7.17 0.74 -8.93
CA LEU A 78 7.18 -0.26 -10.01
C LEU A 78 8.18 0.10 -11.13
N GLY A 79 8.97 1.16 -10.93
CA GLY A 79 9.98 1.67 -11.85
C GLY A 79 9.55 2.97 -12.53
N GLY A 80 10.50 3.72 -13.07
CA GLY A 80 10.23 4.95 -13.82
C GLY A 80 9.66 6.08 -12.94
N HIS A 81 8.90 6.98 -13.57
CA HIS A 81 8.26 8.13 -12.93
C HIS A 81 6.80 8.26 -13.36
N GLY A 82 5.96 8.83 -12.49
CA GLY A 82 4.53 9.01 -12.70
C GLY A 82 3.73 7.73 -12.57
N VAL A 83 2.51 7.75 -13.11
CA VAL A 83 1.64 6.57 -13.13
C VAL A 83 2.26 5.47 -14.00
N SER A 84 2.06 4.23 -13.58
CA SER A 84 2.58 3.09 -14.32
C SER A 84 1.92 2.95 -15.69
N THR A 85 2.70 2.51 -16.67
CA THR A 85 2.25 2.20 -18.03
C THR A 85 2.71 0.79 -18.42
N ALA A 86 2.25 0.28 -19.57
CA ALA A 86 2.66 -1.03 -20.07
C ALA A 86 4.19 -1.19 -20.24
N THR A 87 4.95 -0.08 -20.33
CA THR A 87 6.39 -0.08 -20.61
C THR A 87 7.25 0.46 -19.48
N THR A 88 6.71 0.57 -18.25
CA THR A 88 7.44 1.14 -17.12
C THR A 88 8.77 0.40 -16.89
N LYS A 89 9.91 1.10 -16.98
CA LYS A 89 11.27 0.55 -16.85
C LYS A 89 12.06 1.35 -15.82
N GLY A 90 13.01 0.68 -15.16
CA GLY A 90 13.93 1.28 -14.19
C GLY A 90 14.02 0.47 -12.91
N PRO A 91 14.86 0.94 -11.96
CA PRO A 91 14.90 0.39 -10.61
C PRO A 91 13.51 0.43 -9.98
N HIS A 92 13.10 -0.67 -9.37
CA HIS A 92 11.81 -0.84 -8.73
C HIS A 92 11.98 -1.66 -7.46
N GLY A 93 10.98 -1.62 -6.60
CA GLY A 93 10.89 -2.43 -5.42
C GLY A 93 10.55 -1.62 -4.16
N LEU A 94 9.95 -2.31 -3.20
CA LEU A 94 9.74 -1.86 -1.85
C LEU A 94 10.29 -2.91 -0.90
N ASP A 95 10.87 -2.48 0.21
CA ASP A 95 11.30 -3.41 1.27
C ASP A 95 10.15 -3.75 2.22
N LEU A 96 9.25 -2.79 2.45
CA LEU A 96 8.16 -2.89 3.42
C LEU A 96 6.95 -2.07 2.97
N ILE A 97 5.75 -2.58 3.23
CA ILE A 97 4.50 -1.85 3.06
C ILE A 97 3.75 -1.84 4.39
N VAL A 98 3.38 -0.64 4.84
CA VAL A 98 2.44 -0.46 5.96
C VAL A 98 1.02 -0.62 5.42
N MET A 99 0.38 -1.74 5.71
CA MET A 99 -0.92 -2.14 5.19
C MET A 99 -2.05 -1.56 6.04
N PRO A 100 -2.96 -0.75 5.46
CA PRO A 100 -4.17 -0.31 6.15
C PRO A 100 -5.25 -1.39 6.12
N GLY A 101 -6.15 -1.36 7.10
CA GLY A 101 -7.28 -2.29 7.19
C GLY A 101 -8.32 -1.82 8.18
N MET A 102 -9.54 -2.32 8.01
CA MET A 102 -10.66 -2.14 8.93
C MET A 102 -10.67 -3.21 10.03
N ALA A 103 -10.24 -4.43 9.69
CA ALA A 103 -10.11 -5.52 10.63
C ALA A 103 -8.97 -6.46 10.25
N PHE A 104 -8.44 -7.14 11.25
CA PHE A 104 -7.42 -8.17 11.15
C PHE A 104 -7.76 -9.34 12.06
N ASP A 105 -7.24 -10.53 11.77
CA ASP A 105 -7.46 -11.70 12.61
C ASP A 105 -6.17 -12.45 12.97
N GLN A 106 -6.32 -13.49 13.79
CA GLN A 106 -5.20 -14.30 14.29
C GLN A 106 -4.46 -15.07 13.19
N LYS A 107 -5.03 -15.18 11.97
CA LYS A 107 -4.40 -15.83 10.80
C LYS A 107 -3.70 -14.83 9.88
N LEU A 108 -3.51 -13.59 10.34
CA LEU A 108 -2.90 -12.51 9.55
C LEU A 108 -3.68 -12.18 8.27
N ARG A 109 -5.00 -12.39 8.28
CA ARG A 109 -5.88 -11.90 7.21
C ARG A 109 -6.27 -10.47 7.50
N ARG A 110 -6.63 -9.75 6.44
CA ARG A 110 -6.92 -8.32 6.46
C ARG A 110 -8.23 -8.05 5.74
N LEU A 111 -9.10 -7.27 6.37
CA LEU A 111 -10.31 -6.73 5.75
C LEU A 111 -10.06 -5.27 5.38
N GLY A 112 -10.05 -4.95 4.09
CA GLY A 112 -9.98 -3.57 3.61
C GLY A 112 -11.36 -2.90 3.48
N HIS A 113 -11.39 -1.68 2.94
CA HIS A 113 -12.63 -0.93 2.65
C HIS A 113 -13.43 -1.45 1.42
N GLY A 114 -13.12 -2.66 0.93
CA GLY A 114 -13.90 -3.35 -0.12
C GLY A 114 -13.55 -3.05 -1.58
N LYS A 115 -12.64 -2.11 -1.89
CA LYS A 115 -12.21 -1.83 -3.27
C LYS A 115 -11.03 -2.68 -3.77
N GLY A 116 -10.33 -3.39 -2.88
CA GLY A 116 -9.23 -4.28 -3.25
C GLY A 116 -7.99 -3.56 -3.84
N TYR A 117 -7.80 -2.25 -3.58
CA TYR A 117 -6.68 -1.50 -4.16
C TYR A 117 -5.31 -2.09 -3.79
N TYR A 118 -5.14 -2.47 -2.53
CA TYR A 118 -3.89 -3.06 -2.04
C TYR A 118 -3.66 -4.45 -2.64
N ASP A 119 -4.69 -5.29 -2.68
CA ASP A 119 -4.60 -6.65 -3.23
C ASP A 119 -4.30 -6.60 -4.74
N HIS A 120 -4.97 -5.71 -5.48
CA HIS A 120 -4.67 -5.49 -6.89
C HIS A 120 -3.25 -4.94 -7.11
N PHE A 121 -2.80 -3.99 -6.29
CA PHE A 121 -1.45 -3.46 -6.36
C PHE A 121 -0.39 -4.54 -6.09
N LEU A 122 -0.60 -5.39 -5.08
CA LEU A 122 0.31 -6.50 -4.75
C LEU A 122 0.39 -7.53 -5.88
N THR A 123 -0.72 -7.85 -6.52
CA THR A 123 -0.71 -8.71 -7.72
C THR A 123 0.12 -8.10 -8.85
N ARG A 124 -0.07 -6.81 -9.15
CA ARG A 124 0.74 -6.10 -10.17
C ARG A 124 2.22 -6.02 -9.80
N TYR A 125 2.52 -5.83 -8.51
CA TYR A 125 3.89 -5.84 -7.99
C TYR A 125 4.52 -7.22 -8.18
N TRP A 126 3.81 -8.30 -7.83
CA TRP A 126 4.29 -9.67 -8.01
C TRP A 126 4.53 -10.02 -9.48
N GLU A 127 3.62 -9.65 -10.38
CA GLU A 127 3.80 -9.80 -11.83
C GLU A 127 5.05 -9.06 -12.33
N LYS A 128 5.32 -7.86 -11.79
CA LYS A 128 6.51 -7.08 -12.13
C LYS A 128 7.79 -7.80 -11.69
N GLU A 129 7.82 -8.32 -10.46
CA GLU A 129 8.94 -9.07 -9.91
C GLU A 129 9.21 -10.38 -10.67
N GLN A 130 8.17 -11.12 -11.04
CA GLN A 130 8.31 -12.35 -11.84
C GLN A 130 8.87 -12.10 -13.24
N ASN A 131 8.55 -10.95 -13.83
CA ASN A 131 9.05 -10.55 -15.14
C ASN A 131 10.43 -9.88 -15.09
N ASN A 132 11.00 -9.69 -13.90
CA ASN A 132 12.34 -9.19 -13.73
C ASN A 132 13.34 -10.36 -13.88
N ASN A 133 14.48 -10.13 -14.55
CA ASN A 133 15.53 -11.16 -14.76
C ASN A 133 16.32 -11.51 -13.47
N ALA A 134 15.76 -11.23 -12.30
CA ALA A 134 16.36 -11.57 -11.01
C ALA A 134 16.17 -13.08 -10.73
N ALA A 135 17.13 -13.69 -10.02
CA ALA A 135 17.10 -15.12 -9.72
C ALA A 135 15.90 -15.54 -8.84
N THR A 136 15.33 -14.62 -8.07
CA THR A 136 14.18 -14.85 -7.20
C THR A 136 13.30 -13.59 -7.09
N PRO A 137 12.04 -13.63 -7.52
CA PRO A 137 11.05 -12.58 -7.26
C PRO A 137 10.92 -12.31 -5.75
N LYS A 138 10.88 -11.04 -5.33
CA LYS A 138 10.82 -10.68 -3.90
C LYS A 138 9.64 -9.77 -3.59
N MET A 139 8.72 -10.27 -2.76
CA MET A 139 7.66 -9.43 -2.19
C MET A 139 8.18 -8.53 -1.05
N PRO A 140 7.64 -7.31 -0.89
CA PRO A 140 7.90 -6.47 0.28
C PRO A 140 7.32 -7.13 1.53
N PHE A 141 7.89 -6.81 2.70
CA PHE A 141 7.32 -7.24 3.97
C PHE A 141 6.03 -6.45 4.26
N LEU A 142 4.92 -7.16 4.42
CA LEU A 142 3.59 -6.58 4.63
C LEU A 142 3.28 -6.51 6.13
N VAL A 143 3.26 -5.31 6.69
CA VAL A 143 2.99 -5.09 8.13
C VAL A 143 1.76 -4.21 8.33
N ALA A 144 0.85 -4.63 9.21
CA ALA A 144 -0.27 -3.80 9.63
C ALA A 144 -0.04 -3.20 11.01
N LEU A 145 -0.50 -1.96 11.18
CA LEU A 145 -0.68 -1.33 12.50
C LEU A 145 -2.16 -1.43 12.84
N CYS A 146 -2.46 -2.06 13.97
CA CYS A 146 -3.81 -2.49 14.32
C CYS A 146 -4.22 -1.91 15.68
N LEU A 147 -5.30 -1.12 15.69
CA LEU A 147 -5.99 -0.77 16.93
C LEU A 147 -6.59 -2.03 17.56
N GLN A 148 -6.78 -2.02 18.88
CA GLN A 148 -7.34 -3.18 19.57
C GLN A 148 -8.72 -3.55 19.02
N GLU A 149 -9.52 -2.55 18.67
CA GLU A 149 -10.86 -2.68 18.10
C GLU A 149 -10.86 -3.23 16.67
N GLN A 150 -9.72 -3.20 15.98
CA GLN A 150 -9.56 -3.76 14.64
C GLN A 150 -9.14 -5.24 14.69
N MET A 151 -8.77 -5.78 15.86
CA MET A 151 -8.45 -7.19 16.00
C MET A 151 -9.72 -7.99 16.32
N LEU A 152 -10.07 -8.93 15.44
CA LEU A 152 -11.20 -9.83 15.69
C LEU A 152 -10.92 -10.77 16.88
N ALA A 153 -12.01 -11.24 17.51
CA ALA A 153 -11.90 -12.24 18.55
C ALA A 153 -11.25 -13.52 18.01
N ALA A 154 -10.59 -14.30 18.88
CA ALA A 154 -9.91 -15.53 18.45
C ALA A 154 -10.84 -16.60 17.85
N THR A 155 -12.15 -16.47 18.07
CA THR A 155 -13.20 -17.33 17.51
C THR A 155 -13.74 -16.86 16.16
N GLU A 156 -13.30 -15.70 15.68
CA GLU A 156 -13.77 -15.07 14.46
C GLU A 156 -12.67 -15.03 13.39
N GLU A 157 -13.10 -15.04 12.15
CA GLU A 157 -12.23 -15.21 11.00
C GLU A 157 -12.69 -14.31 9.85
N ILE A 158 -11.74 -13.61 9.23
CA ILE A 158 -12.03 -12.82 8.03
C ILE A 158 -12.24 -13.79 6.86
N PRO A 159 -13.40 -13.74 6.18
CA PRO A 159 -13.61 -14.47 4.93
C PRO A 159 -12.63 -13.95 3.88
N VAL A 160 -11.96 -14.88 3.19
CA VAL A 160 -10.98 -14.56 2.15
C VAL A 160 -11.23 -15.36 0.89
N THR A 161 -10.71 -14.85 -0.21
CA THR A 161 -10.69 -15.43 -1.55
C THR A 161 -9.24 -15.59 -2.02
N ASP A 162 -9.04 -16.25 -3.16
CA ASP A 162 -7.70 -16.44 -3.75
C ASP A 162 -7.07 -15.13 -4.25
N HIS A 163 -7.82 -14.03 -4.27
CA HIS A 163 -7.34 -12.71 -4.66
C HIS A 163 -6.83 -11.90 -3.46
N ASP A 164 -7.13 -12.32 -2.23
CA ASP A 164 -6.77 -11.58 -1.02
C ASP A 164 -5.35 -11.93 -0.60
N TRP A 165 -4.51 -10.90 -0.43
CA TRP A 165 -3.14 -11.10 0.03
C TRP A 165 -3.09 -11.09 1.56
N PRO A 166 -2.64 -12.19 2.21
CA PRO A 166 -2.36 -12.17 3.64
C PRO A 166 -1.18 -11.24 3.95
N ILE A 167 -1.12 -10.73 5.18
CA ILE A 167 0.00 -9.91 5.63
C ILE A 167 1.01 -10.74 6.42
N ASP A 168 2.25 -10.27 6.52
CA ASP A 168 3.33 -10.98 7.22
C ASP A 168 3.32 -10.73 8.73
N ALA A 169 2.87 -9.54 9.15
CA ALA A 169 2.87 -9.14 10.55
C ALA A 169 1.74 -8.17 10.92
N ILE A 170 1.27 -8.27 12.16
CA ILE A 170 0.38 -7.28 12.79
C ILE A 170 1.01 -6.78 14.08
N ILE A 171 1.12 -5.46 14.22
CA ILE A 171 1.50 -4.79 15.45
C ILE A 171 0.24 -4.21 16.07
N THR A 172 -0.11 -4.63 17.29
CA THR A 172 -1.29 -4.13 18.00
C THR A 172 -0.95 -2.96 18.91
N GLY A 173 -1.95 -2.13 19.25
CA GLY A 173 -1.79 -1.00 20.17
C GLY A 173 -1.29 -1.36 21.59
N GLU A 174 -1.48 -2.61 22.00
CA GLU A 174 -0.96 -3.16 23.27
C GLU A 174 0.49 -3.68 23.17
N GLY A 175 1.14 -3.50 22.02
CA GLY A 175 2.54 -3.86 21.79
C GLY A 175 2.78 -5.32 21.42
N ARG A 176 1.74 -6.08 21.08
CA ARG A 176 1.92 -7.45 20.56
C ARG A 176 2.32 -7.41 19.09
N LEU A 177 3.20 -8.33 18.73
CA LEU A 177 3.59 -8.62 17.36
C LEU A 177 3.10 -10.02 17.01
N LEU A 178 2.12 -10.10 16.11
CA LEU A 178 1.73 -11.35 15.46
C LEU A 178 2.54 -11.46 14.18
N VAL A 179 3.18 -12.60 13.98
CA VAL A 179 3.96 -12.93 12.77
C VAL A 179 3.64 -14.36 12.37
N HIS A 180 3.79 -14.66 11.08
CA HIS A 180 3.69 -16.04 10.63
C HIS A 180 4.84 -16.83 11.26
N GLN A 181 4.54 -17.89 12.01
CA GLN A 181 5.58 -18.84 12.39
C GLN A 181 5.97 -19.60 11.11
N ARG A 182 7.12 -19.24 10.54
CA ARG A 182 7.70 -19.94 9.40
C ARG A 182 8.26 -21.28 9.83
#